data_AF-A0A6P2B643-F1
#
_entry.id   AF-A0A6P2B643-F1
#
_cell.length_a   1.000
_cell.length_b   1.000
_cell.length_c   1.000
_cell.angle_alpha   90.00
_cell.angle_beta   90.00
_cell.angle_gamma   90.00
#
_symmetry.space_group_name_H-M   'P 1'
#
loop_
_entity.id
_entity.type
_entity.pdbx_description
1 polymer ?
#
loop_
_entity_poly.entity_id
_entity_poly.type
_entity_poly.pdbx_seq_one_letter_code
_entity_poly.pdbx_strand_id
1 'polypeptide(L)' 'MMNYADLGRVYGECILYWMIENTVEMQAINIMAMQDGSGLTDIQFEIGMNWLIKNELVERPLAVLQ' A
#
# COMPACT_ATOMS: atom_id res chain seq x y z
N MET A 1 -4.93 14.69 -18.96
CA MET A 1 -4.69 13.24 -19.04
C MET A 1 -3.88 12.90 -17.80
N MET A 2 -4.43 12.15 -16.86
CA MET A 2 -3.76 11.85 -15.58
C MET A 2 -2.61 10.87 -15.87
N ASN A 3 -1.39 11.19 -15.45
CA ASN A 3 -0.23 10.35 -15.74
C ASN A 3 -0.32 9.07 -14.90
N TYR A 4 0.19 7.94 -15.39
CA TYR A 4 0.21 6.68 -14.61
C TYR A 4 0.93 6.84 -13.26
N ALA A 5 1.89 7.78 -13.18
CA ALA A 5 2.53 8.17 -11.92
C ALA A 5 1.55 8.75 -10.89
N ASP A 6 0.53 9.48 -11.35
CA ASP A 6 -0.47 10.11 -10.48
C ASP A 6 -1.42 9.06 -9.87
N LEU A 7 -1.75 8.01 -10.62
CA LEU A 7 -2.60 6.92 -10.14
C LEU A 7 -1.90 6.09 -9.05
N GLY A 8 -0.62 5.77 -9.24
CA GLY A 8 0.16 5.06 -8.22
C GLY A 8 0.28 5.82 -6.91
N ARG A 9 0.49 7.15 -7.00
CA ARG A 9 0.48 8.02 -5.83
C ARG A 9 -0.86 7.99 -5.10
N VAL A 10 -1.97 8.19 -5.81
CA VAL A 10 -3.31 8.24 -5.19
C VAL A 10 -3.63 6.94 -4.45
N TYR A 11 -3.38 5.78 -5.08
CA TYR A 11 -3.59 4.50 -4.42
C TYR A 11 -2.62 4.29 -3.24
N GLY A 12 -1.36 4.72 -3.38
CA GLY A 12 -0.39 4.68 -2.28
C GLY A 12 -0.81 5.54 -1.08
N GLU A 13 -1.38 6.72 -1.31
CA GLU A 13 -1.89 7.59 -0.24
C GLU A 13 -3.08 6.95 0.50
N CYS A 14 -3.99 6.24 -0.18
CA CYS A 14 -5.06 5.48 0.48
C CYS A 14 -4.50 4.39 1.41
N ILE A 15 -3.47 3.67 0.97
CA ILE A 15 -2.81 2.63 1.75
C ILE A 15 -2.11 3.24 2.97
N LEU A 16 -1.33 4.31 2.79
CA LEU A 16 -0.64 4.98 3.89
C LEU A 16 -1.61 5.58 4.91
N TYR A 17 -2.72 6.16 4.45
CA TYR A 17 -3.75 6.70 5.32
C TYR A 17 -4.30 5.61 6.24
N TRP A 18 -4.67 4.46 5.67
CA TRP A 18 -5.14 3.32 6.46
C TRP A 18 -4.07 2.82 7.43
N MET A 19 -2.81 2.71 6.98
CA MET A 19 -1.70 2.32 7.86
C MET A 19 -1.58 3.27 9.04
N ILE A 20 -1.59 4.59 8.83
CA ILE A 20 -1.48 5.58 9.91
C ILE A 20 -2.63 5.45 10.92
N GLU A 21 -3.86 5.20 10.45
CA GLU A 21 -5.02 5.01 11.33
C GLU A 21 -4.94 3.70 12.14
N ASN A 22 -4.21 2.69 11.65
CA ASN A 22 -4.26 1.32 12.19
C ASN A 22 -2.92 0.82 12.73
N THR A 23 -1.81 1.54 12.56
CA THR A 23 -0.51 1.25 13.20
C THR A 23 -0.51 1.73 14.64
N VAL A 24 -1.34 1.09 15.45
CA VAL A 24 -1.24 1.18 16.91
C VAL A 24 -0.19 0.14 17.33
N GLU A 25 1.03 0.60 17.58
CA GLU A 25 2.11 -0.12 18.26
C GLU A 25 2.64 -1.40 17.57
N MET A 26 3.75 -1.28 16.81
CA MET A 26 4.71 -2.36 16.49
C MET A 26 4.15 -3.71 15.99
N GLN A 27 2.87 -3.82 15.65
CA GLN A 27 2.30 -5.02 15.07
C GLN A 27 2.69 -5.10 13.60
N ALA A 28 3.12 -6.30 13.18
CA ALA A 28 3.31 -6.59 11.78
C ALA A 28 1.97 -6.37 11.04
N ILE A 29 1.95 -5.42 10.12
CA ILE A 29 0.77 -5.11 9.33
C ILE A 29 0.50 -6.29 8.39
N ASN A 30 -0.68 -6.89 8.52
CA ASN A 30 -1.13 -7.92 7.60
C ASN A 30 -1.52 -7.27 6.26
N ILE A 31 -0.91 -7.72 5.15
CA ILE A 31 -1.18 -7.22 3.80
C ILE A 31 -2.66 -7.34 3.43
N MET A 32 -3.32 -8.45 3.80
CA MET A 32 -4.75 -8.62 3.51
C MET A 32 -5.60 -7.57 4.24
N ALA A 33 -5.29 -7.31 5.52
CA ALA A 33 -6.00 -6.30 6.30
C ALA A 33 -5.78 -4.90 5.72
N MET A 34 -4.58 -4.61 5.24
CA MET A 34 -4.23 -3.36 4.58
C MET A 34 -4.96 -3.20 3.23
N GLN A 35 -5.08 -4.28 2.46
CA GLN A 35 -5.82 -4.29 1.20
C GLN A 35 -7.31 -4.03 1.42
N ASP A 36 -7.95 -4.82 2.28
CA ASP A 36 -9.37 -4.66 2.63
C ASP A 36 -9.63 -3.26 3.22
N GLY A 37 -8.76 -2.82 4.11
CA GLY A 37 -8.86 -1.54 4.81
C GLY A 37 -8.68 -0.31 3.94
N SER A 38 -7.83 -0.40 2.91
CA SER A 38 -7.62 0.69 1.94
C SER A 38 -8.81 0.90 0.99
N GLY A 39 -9.73 -0.08 0.89
CA GLY A 39 -10.87 -0.04 -0.03
C GLY A 39 -10.51 -0.15 -1.51
N LEU A 40 -9.27 -0.55 -1.82
CA LEU A 40 -8.76 -0.68 -3.18
C LEU A 40 -9.03 -2.08 -3.72
N THR A 41 -9.33 -2.18 -5.02
CA THR A 41 -9.30 -3.48 -5.73
C THR A 41 -7.87 -4.02 -5.80
N ASP A 42 -7.69 -5.31 -6.04
CA ASP A 42 -6.38 -5.97 -6.10
C ASP A 42 -5.38 -5.25 -7.01
N ILE A 43 -5.80 -4.87 -8.22
CA ILE A 43 -4.96 -4.18 -9.18
C ILE A 43 -4.58 -2.77 -8.68
N GLN A 44 -5.52 -2.04 -8.07
CA GLN A 44 -5.26 -0.71 -7.54
C GLN A 44 -4.30 -0.77 -6.35
N PHE A 45 -4.49 -1.76 -5.48
CA PHE A 45 -3.63 -2.02 -4.34
C PHE A 45 -2.21 -2.38 -4.78
N GLU A 46 -2.05 -3.26 -5.78
CA GLU A 46 -0.75 -3.61 -6.36
C GLU A 46 -0.04 -2.38 -6.95
N ILE A 47 -0.76 -1.55 -7.72
CA ILE A 47 -0.22 -0.32 -8.30
C ILE A 47 0.24 0.64 -7.19
N GLY A 48 -0.57 0.81 -6.14
CA GLY A 48 -0.24 1.65 -4.98
C GLY A 48 0.97 1.15 -4.19
N MET A 49 1.00 -0.14 -3.83
CA MET A 49 2.12 -0.76 -3.11
C MET A 49 3.43 -0.69 -3.91
N ASN A 50 3.39 -0.94 -5.21
CA ASN A 50 4.57 -0.81 -6.06
C ASN A 50 5.08 0.64 -6.11
N TRP A 51 4.18 1.62 -6.12
CA TRP A 51 4.56 3.02 -6.02
C TRP A 51 5.21 3.34 -4.67
N LEU A 52 4.63 2.87 -3.56
CA LEU A 52 5.19 3.11 -2.22
C LEU A 52 6.56 2.47 -2.03
N ILE A 53 6.75 1.23 -2.47
CA ILE A 53 8.03 0.51 -2.41
C ILE A 53 9.08 1.23 -3.26
N LYS A 54 8.72 1.65 -4.48
CA LYS A 54 9.63 2.36 -5.39
C LYS A 54 10.11 3.70 -4.79
N ASN A 55 9.30 4.33 -3.96
CA ASN A 55 9.62 5.59 -3.29
C ASN A 55 10.11 5.40 -1.84
N GLU A 56 10.44 4.16 -1.44
CA GLU A 56 11.01 3.84 -0.12
C GLU A 56 10.12 4.26 1.07
N LEU A 57 8.80 4.32 0.86
CA LEU A 57 7.81 4.71 1.89
C LEU A 57 7.33 3.51 2.73
N VAL A 58 7.46 2.29 2.18
CA VAL A 58 7.25 1.03 2.90
C VAL A 58 8.24 0.00 2.38
N GLU A 59 8.66 -0.89 3.27
CA GLU A 59 9.48 -2.04 2.90
C GLU A 59 8.64 -3.09 2.16
N ARG A 60 9.26 -3.79 1.21
CA ARG A 60 8.61 -4.92 0.54
C ARG A 60 8.35 -6.01 1.59
N PRO A 61 7.10 -6.43 1.81
CA PRO A 61 6.84 -7.50 2.77
C PRO A 61 7.55 -8.78 2.32
N LEU A 62 8.29 -9.40 3.24
CA LEU A 62 9.17 -10.56 3.03
C LEU A 62 8.45 -11.86 2.58
N ALA A 63 7.15 -11.83 2.30
CA ALA A 63 6.32 -13.00 2.01
C ALA A 63 6.08 -13.26 0.50
N VAL A 64 7.05 -12.95 -0.37
CA VAL A 64 6.99 -13.28 -1.83
C VAL A 64 8.21 -14.12 -2.27
N LEU A 65 8.89 -14.80 -1.33
CA LEU A 65 10.01 -15.72 -1.63
C LEU A 65 9.74 -17.18 -1.25
N GLN A 66 8.47 -17.59 -1.17
CA GLN A 66 8.10 -19.01 -1.06
C GLN A 66 7.00 -19.37 -2.04
#